data_AF-D9TFU9-F1
#
_entry.id   AF-D9TFU9-F1
#
_cell.length_a   1.000
_cell.length_b   1.000
_cell.length_c   1.000
_cell.angle_alpha   90.00
_cell.angle_beta   90.00
_cell.angle_gamma   90.00
#
_symmetry.space_group_name_H-M   'P 1'
#
loop_
_entity.id
_entity.type
_entity.pdbx_description
1 polymer ?
#
loop_
_entity_poly.entity_id
_entity_poly.type
_entity_poly.pdbx_seq_one_letter_code
_entity_poly.pdbx_strand_id
1 'polypeptide(L)'
;MFCYDWDSLKREFILGSYGTLKEFAEAKNISYGLLRNKAKGWTQEKKELSKTKNQLIVEKTLQKQIEKASDYNTLHVEFWNRLLELVWEALHDDKTIKTKEGKINIYALEKLALVVEKVQKGQRLALGLDEKKDGHSEELLQRMREIVQALHQPDETSVVN
;
A
#
# COMPACT_ATOMS: atom_id res chain seq x y z
N MET A 1 17.72 2.67 53.55
CA MET A 1 18.22 3.31 52.32
C MET A 1 17.40 2.76 51.17
N PHE A 2 16.53 3.55 50.53
CA PHE A 2 15.73 3.08 49.41
C PHE A 2 16.65 2.90 48.20
N CYS A 3 16.96 1.66 47.85
CA CYS A 3 17.71 1.32 46.65
C CYS A 3 16.71 1.21 45.50
N TYR A 4 16.67 2.23 44.63
CA TYR A 4 15.84 2.17 43.43
C TYR A 4 16.51 1.32 42.36
N ASP A 5 15.75 0.44 41.72
CA ASP A 5 16.16 -0.23 40.49
C ASP A 5 16.06 0.73 39.31
N TRP A 6 17.16 1.44 39.07
CA TRP A 6 17.25 2.45 38.01
C TRP A 6 17.13 1.87 36.61
N ASP A 7 17.52 0.61 36.40
CA ASP A 7 17.47 -0.03 35.08
C ASP A 7 16.04 -0.47 34.72
N SER A 8 15.27 -0.92 35.71
CA SER A 8 13.84 -1.17 35.53
C SER A 8 13.08 0.13 35.26
N LEU A 9 13.36 1.19 36.03
CA LEU A 9 12.75 2.50 35.84
C LEU A 9 13.11 3.11 34.47
N LYS A 10 14.34 2.89 33.99
CA LYS A 10 14.78 3.31 32.65
C LYS A 10 13.95 2.64 31.56
N ARG A 11 13.83 1.31 31.63
CA ARG A 11 13.06 0.54 30.65
C ARG A 11 11.60 0.97 30.63
N GLU A 12 11.01 1.15 31.80
CA GLU A 12 9.62 1.59 31.93
C GLU A 12 9.40 3.00 31.38
N PHE A 13 10.32 3.93 31.64
CA PHE A 13 10.24 5.27 31.07
C PHE A 13 10.37 5.27 29.54
N ILE A 14 11.33 4.52 29.00
CA ILE A 14 11.61 4.46 27.56
C ILE A 14 10.45 3.81 26.80
N LEU A 15 9.91 2.70 27.31
CA LEU A 15 8.86 1.92 26.65
C LEU A 15 7.44 2.40 26.97
N GLY A 16 7.25 3.07 28.10
CA GLY A 16 5.95 3.56 28.57
C GLY A 16 5.43 4.80 27.84
N SER A 17 4.21 5.21 28.16
CA SER A 17 3.52 6.36 27.53
C SER A 17 3.94 7.74 28.07
N TYR A 18 4.78 7.80 29.10
CA TYR A 18 5.18 9.06 29.75
C TYR A 18 5.89 10.01 28.78
N GLY A 19 5.41 11.25 28.68
CA GLY A 19 5.96 12.28 27.79
C GLY A 19 7.20 12.96 28.37
N THR A 20 7.28 13.09 29.70
CA THR A 20 8.38 13.80 30.37
C THR A 20 8.91 13.07 31.61
N LEU A 21 10.15 13.36 31.99
CA LEU A 21 10.72 12.86 33.25
C LEU A 21 9.97 13.38 34.49
N LYS A 22 9.30 14.53 34.40
CA LYS A 22 8.51 15.09 35.50
C LYS A 22 7.23 14.27 35.74
N GLU A 23 6.51 13.98 34.66
CA GLU A 23 5.33 13.11 34.69
C GLU A 23 5.68 11.70 35.19
N PHE A 24 6.81 11.16 34.75
CA PHE A 24 7.30 9.87 35.23
C PHE A 24 7.69 9.90 36.72
N ALA A 25 8.31 10.99 37.19
CA ALA A 25 8.64 11.17 38.60
C ALA A 25 7.39 11.21 39.49
N GLU A 26 6.36 11.93 39.06
CA GLU A 26 5.06 12.03 39.73
C GLU A 26 4.36 10.66 39.76
N ALA A 27 4.33 9.94 38.63
CA ALA A 27 3.72 8.61 38.53
C ALA A 27 4.42 7.55 39.39
N LYS A 28 5.74 7.68 39.60
CA LYS A 28 6.54 6.76 40.42
C LYS A 28 6.76 7.23 41.86
N ASN A 29 6.21 8.38 42.22
CA ASN A 29 6.41 9.01 43.51
C ASN A 29 7.91 9.16 43.87
N ILE A 30 8.72 9.51 42.87
CA ILE A 30 10.17 9.73 43.00
C ILE A 30 10.44 11.24 42.96
N SER A 31 11.36 11.73 43.79
CA SER A 31 11.80 13.13 43.72
C SER A 31 12.38 13.45 42.34
N TYR A 32 11.80 14.45 41.67
CA TYR A 32 12.25 14.89 40.34
C TYR A 32 13.73 15.28 40.30
N GLY A 33 14.25 15.93 41.34
CA GLY A 33 15.67 16.31 41.41
C GLY A 33 16.60 15.09 41.42
N LEU A 34 16.21 14.03 42.14
CA LEU A 34 16.96 12.77 42.19
C LEU A 34 16.88 12.04 40.84
N LEU A 35 15.68 11.92 40.27
CA LEU A 35 15.45 11.29 38.97
C LEU A 35 16.22 12.00 37.86
N ARG A 36 16.17 13.34 37.80
CA ARG A 36 16.85 14.14 36.76
C ARG A 36 18.36 13.90 36.72
N ASN A 37 18.98 13.70 37.88
CA ASN A 37 20.42 13.43 37.96
C ASN A 37 20.79 12.02 37.46
N LYS A 38 19.90 11.04 37.64
CA LYS A 38 20.10 9.65 37.22
C LYS A 38 19.63 9.37 35.79
N ALA A 39 18.57 10.03 35.34
CA ALA A 39 17.92 9.85 34.05
C ALA A 39 18.51 10.72 32.93
N LYS A 40 19.79 11.12 33.04
CA LYS A 40 20.47 11.88 31.99
C LYS A 40 20.51 11.06 30.70
N GLY A 41 20.06 11.66 29.60
CA GLY A 41 20.02 11.01 28.28
C GLY A 41 18.81 10.11 28.04
N TRP A 42 17.99 9.78 29.05
CA TRP A 42 16.84 8.87 28.87
C TRP A 42 15.81 9.42 27.87
N THR A 43 15.56 10.73 27.90
CA THR A 43 14.65 11.39 26.94
C THR A 43 15.20 11.32 25.52
N GLN A 44 16.52 11.45 25.34
CA GLN A 44 17.16 11.36 24.04
C GLN A 44 17.10 9.92 23.51
N GLU A 45 17.43 8.93 24.33
CA GLU A 45 17.34 7.52 24.00
C GLU A 45 15.91 7.10 23.62
N LYS A 46 14.90 7.58 24.37
CA LYS A 46 13.49 7.39 24.02
C LYS A 46 13.13 7.99 22.67
N LYS A 47 13.64 9.19 22.37
CA LYS A 47 13.40 9.87 21.09
C LYS A 47 14.06 9.13 19.93
N GLU A 48 15.30 8.68 20.11
CA GLU A 48 16.03 7.89 19.11
C GLU A 48 15.33 6.55 18.85
N LEU A 49 14.95 5.83 19.90
CA LEU A 49 14.20 4.57 19.78
C LEU A 49 12.86 4.78 19.04
N SER A 50 12.12 5.84 19.38
CA SER A 50 10.88 6.20 18.69
C SER A 50 11.11 6.50 17.21
N LYS A 51 12.17 7.26 16.89
CA LYS A 51 12.56 7.54 15.50
C LYS A 51 12.89 6.27 14.74
N THR A 52 13.71 5.38 15.29
CA THR A 52 14.06 4.10 14.68
C THR A 52 12.83 3.21 14.49
N LYS A 53 11.95 3.13 15.49
CA LYS A 53 10.68 2.38 15.38
C LYS A 53 9.82 2.93 14.25
N ASN A 54 9.65 4.25 14.16
CA ASN A 54 8.87 4.88 13.11
C ASN A 54 9.47 4.63 11.72
N GLN A 55 10.80 4.73 11.58
CA GLN A 55 11.49 4.39 10.34
C GLN A 55 11.21 2.95 9.92
N LEU A 56 11.36 1.99 10.85
CA LEU A 56 11.06 0.57 10.58
C LEU A 56 9.59 0.32 10.21
N ILE A 57 8.66 1.03 10.83
CA ILE A 57 7.23 0.95 10.48
C ILE A 57 7.01 1.46 9.05
N VAL A 58 7.60 2.59 8.69
CA VAL A 58 7.51 3.16 7.34
C VAL A 58 8.10 2.20 6.31
N GLU A 59 9.31 1.69 6.54
CA GLU A 59 9.98 0.72 5.66
C GLU A 59 9.15 -0.55 5.48
N LYS A 60 8.66 -1.16 6.57
CA LYS A 60 7.81 -2.36 6.47
C LYS A 60 6.48 -2.09 5.78
N THR A 61 5.90 -0.90 5.97
CA THR A 61 4.65 -0.52 5.32
C THR A 61 4.87 -0.35 3.82
N LEU A 62 5.96 0.32 3.42
CA LEU A 62 6.35 0.47 2.02
C LEU A 62 6.61 -0.88 1.37
N GLN A 63 7.36 -1.77 2.04
CA GLN A 63 7.63 -3.12 1.55
C GLN A 63 6.35 -3.91 1.29
N LYS A 64 5.39 -3.89 2.23
CA LYS A 64 4.08 -4.54 2.03
C LYS A 64 3.30 -3.94 0.86
N GLN A 65 3.38 -2.63 0.65
CA GLN A 65 2.74 -1.97 -0.49
C GLN A 65 3.39 -2.39 -1.81
N ILE A 66 4.72 -2.50 -1.85
CA ILE A 66 5.47 -3.00 -3.02
C ILE A 66 5.09 -4.45 -3.33
N GLU A 67 5.06 -5.32 -2.32
CA GLU A 67 4.65 -6.73 -2.47
C GLU A 67 3.23 -6.83 -3.03
N LYS A 68 2.27 -6.09 -2.43
CA LYS A 68 0.89 -6.09 -2.91
C LYS A 68 0.76 -5.55 -4.34
N ALA A 69 1.51 -4.50 -4.68
CA ALA A 69 1.55 -3.97 -6.04
C ALA A 69 2.16 -4.98 -7.03
N SER A 70 3.21 -5.68 -6.62
CA SER A 70 3.83 -6.76 -7.39
C SER A 70 2.84 -7.90 -7.64
N ASP A 71 2.09 -8.32 -6.62
CA ASP A 71 1.06 -9.36 -6.74
C ASP A 71 -0.03 -8.96 -7.75
N TYR A 72 -0.52 -7.72 -7.68
CA TYR A 72 -1.48 -7.21 -8.65
C TYR A 72 -0.90 -7.15 -10.06
N ASN A 73 0.35 -6.72 -10.21
CA ASN A 73 1.01 -6.67 -11.51
C ASN A 73 1.16 -8.07 -12.10
N THR A 74 1.55 -9.06 -11.30
CA THR A 74 1.59 -10.48 -11.70
C THR A 74 0.22 -10.94 -12.21
N LEU A 75 -0.84 -10.70 -11.43
CA LEU A 75 -2.21 -11.05 -11.80
C LEU A 75 -2.66 -10.37 -13.09
N HIS A 76 -2.31 -9.09 -13.29
CA HIS A 76 -2.58 -8.38 -14.52
C HIS A 76 -1.87 -9.02 -15.73
N VAL A 77 -0.59 -9.39 -15.59
CA VAL A 77 0.15 -10.10 -16.64
C VAL A 77 -0.50 -11.45 -16.96
N GLU A 78 -0.94 -12.21 -15.95
CA GLU A 78 -1.64 -13.48 -16.13
C GLU A 78 -2.95 -13.31 -16.93
N PHE A 79 -3.75 -12.29 -16.62
CA PHE A 79 -4.97 -12.01 -17.40
C PHE A 79 -4.66 -11.69 -18.87
N TRP A 80 -3.61 -10.90 -19.12
CA TRP A 80 -3.19 -10.60 -20.49
C TRP A 80 -2.68 -11.85 -21.22
N ASN A 81 -1.94 -12.73 -20.53
CA ASN A 81 -1.53 -14.02 -21.09
C ASN A 81 -2.74 -14.88 -21.45
N ARG A 82 -3.74 -14.96 -20.58
CA ARG A 82 -4.96 -15.73 -20.85
C ARG A 82 -5.72 -15.17 -22.07
N LEU A 83 -5.75 -13.86 -22.23
CA LEU A 83 -6.35 -13.25 -23.43
C LEU A 83 -5.55 -13.58 -24.70
N LEU A 84 -4.21 -13.63 -24.61
CA LEU A 84 -3.36 -14.04 -25.72
C LEU A 84 -3.60 -15.49 -26.13
N GLU A 85 -3.78 -16.40 -25.16
CA GLU A 85 -4.14 -17.79 -25.42
C GLU A 85 -5.45 -17.91 -26.18
N LEU A 86 -6.48 -17.13 -25.79
CA LEU A 86 -7.76 -17.12 -26.52
C LEU A 86 -7.61 -16.60 -27.96
N VAL A 87 -6.77 -15.58 -28.17
CA VAL A 87 -6.44 -15.10 -29.51
C VAL A 87 -5.71 -16.18 -30.30
N TRP A 88 -4.78 -16.90 -29.67
CA TRP A 88 -4.07 -18.01 -30.29
C TRP A 88 -5.02 -19.14 -30.71
N GLU A 89 -5.94 -19.55 -29.83
CA GLU A 89 -6.99 -20.52 -30.14
C GLU A 89 -7.87 -20.05 -31.30
N ALA A 90 -8.30 -18.78 -31.29
CA ALA A 90 -9.10 -18.18 -32.36
C ALA A 90 -8.37 -18.13 -33.70
N LEU A 91 -7.04 -17.91 -33.70
CA LEU A 91 -6.21 -17.96 -34.91
C LEU A 91 -6.10 -19.37 -35.50
N HIS A 92 -6.31 -20.41 -34.70
CA HIS A 92 -6.27 -21.81 -35.14
C HIS A 92 -7.67 -22.38 -35.44
N ASP A 93 -8.73 -21.62 -35.23
CA ASP A 93 -10.09 -21.99 -35.61
C ASP A 93 -10.42 -21.52 -37.03
N ASP A 94 -10.47 -22.47 -37.96
CA ASP A 94 -10.80 -22.23 -39.37
C ASP A 94 -12.13 -21.49 -39.55
N LYS A 95 -13.11 -21.68 -38.65
CA LYS A 95 -14.41 -20.97 -38.71
C LYS A 95 -14.28 -19.49 -38.38
N THR A 96 -13.26 -19.13 -37.60
CA THR A 96 -12.98 -17.76 -37.17
C THR A 96 -12.10 -17.03 -38.19
N ILE A 97 -11.06 -17.69 -38.70
CA ILE A 97 -10.08 -17.07 -39.62
C ILE A 97 -10.40 -17.21 -41.11
N LYS A 98 -11.37 -18.06 -41.50
CA LYS A 98 -11.80 -18.21 -42.89
C LYS A 98 -13.27 -17.82 -43.08
N THR A 99 -13.60 -17.37 -44.28
CA THR A 99 -14.96 -17.13 -44.72
C THR A 99 -15.65 -18.46 -45.07
N LYS A 100 -16.96 -18.43 -45.31
CA LYS A 100 -17.73 -19.61 -45.76
C LYS A 100 -17.20 -20.22 -47.06
N GLU A 101 -16.45 -19.45 -47.84
CA GLU A 101 -15.80 -19.86 -49.10
C GLU A 101 -14.39 -20.43 -48.89
N GLY A 102 -13.92 -20.54 -47.64
CA GLY A 102 -12.58 -21.02 -47.31
C GLY A 102 -11.45 -20.02 -47.51
N LYS A 103 -11.75 -18.78 -47.94
CA LYS A 103 -10.77 -17.69 -48.06
C LYS A 103 -10.48 -17.08 -46.69
N ILE A 104 -9.30 -16.51 -46.50
CA ILE A 104 -8.94 -15.83 -45.26
C ILE A 104 -9.87 -14.62 -45.01
N ASN A 105 -10.37 -14.50 -43.79
CA ASN A 105 -11.17 -13.38 -43.32
C ASN A 105 -10.27 -12.26 -42.77
N ILE A 106 -9.90 -11.31 -43.64
CA ILE A 106 -9.00 -10.19 -43.31
C ILE A 106 -9.53 -9.36 -42.13
N TYR A 107 -10.85 -9.16 -42.05
CA TYR A 107 -11.47 -8.39 -40.96
C TYR A 107 -11.30 -9.09 -39.60
N ALA A 108 -11.47 -10.41 -39.55
CA ALA A 108 -11.23 -11.18 -38.33
C ALA A 108 -9.77 -11.09 -37.89
N LEU A 109 -8.82 -11.20 -38.82
CA LEU A 109 -7.39 -11.06 -38.53
C LEU A 109 -7.03 -9.66 -38.01
N GLU A 110 -7.58 -8.61 -38.59
CA GLU A 110 -7.38 -7.23 -38.12
C GLU A 110 -7.86 -7.05 -36.68
N LYS A 111 -9.04 -7.60 -36.33
CA LYS A 111 -9.56 -7.56 -34.97
C LYS A 111 -8.68 -8.32 -33.99
N LEU A 112 -8.19 -9.50 -34.37
CA LEU A 112 -7.27 -10.28 -33.54
C LEU A 112 -5.94 -9.53 -33.35
N ALA A 113 -5.38 -8.92 -34.40
CA ALA A 113 -4.16 -8.11 -34.32
C ALA A 113 -4.32 -6.91 -33.35
N LEU A 114 -5.47 -6.21 -33.40
CA LEU A 114 -5.77 -5.13 -32.46
C LEU A 114 -5.85 -5.62 -31.01
N VAL A 115 -6.35 -6.84 -30.77
CA VAL A 115 -6.36 -7.43 -29.42
C VAL A 115 -4.94 -7.75 -28.97
N VAL A 116 -4.08 -8.32 -29.83
CA VAL A 116 -2.67 -8.58 -29.51
C VAL A 116 -1.93 -7.29 -29.15
N GLU A 117 -2.14 -6.21 -29.89
CA GLU A 117 -1.53 -4.91 -29.60
C GLU A 117 -1.93 -4.40 -28.20
N LYS A 118 -3.20 -4.56 -27.83
CA LYS A 118 -3.71 -4.19 -26.49
C LYS A 118 -3.13 -5.07 -25.38
N VAL A 119 -3.03 -6.37 -25.61
CA VAL A 119 -2.37 -7.33 -24.69
C VAL A 119 -0.94 -6.88 -24.41
N GLN A 120 -0.17 -6.61 -25.47
CA GLN A 120 1.22 -6.17 -25.34
C GLN A 120 1.35 -4.86 -24.56
N LYS A 121 0.50 -3.86 -24.86
CA LYS A 121 0.45 -2.60 -24.10
C LYS A 121 0.10 -2.83 -22.62
N GLY A 122 -0.90 -3.66 -22.35
CA GLY A 122 -1.32 -4.01 -21.00
C GLY A 122 -0.21 -4.68 -20.17
N GLN A 123 0.52 -5.64 -20.77
CA GLN A 123 1.66 -6.30 -20.14
C GLN A 123 2.79 -5.31 -19.85
N ARG A 124 3.15 -4.44 -20.80
CA ARG A 124 4.18 -3.41 -20.61
C ARG A 124 3.85 -2.47 -19.45
N LEU A 125 2.58 -2.04 -19.34
CA LEU A 125 2.11 -1.21 -18.24
C LEU A 125 2.17 -1.94 -16.89
N ALA A 126 1.75 -3.20 -16.83
CA ALA A 126 1.80 -4.02 -15.60
C ALA A 126 3.25 -4.27 -15.15
N LEU A 127 4.19 -4.40 -16.08
CA LEU A 127 5.62 -4.55 -15.79
C LEU A 127 6.32 -3.21 -15.51
N GLY A 128 5.62 -2.07 -15.60
CA GLY A 128 6.20 -0.74 -15.40
C GLY A 128 7.20 -0.34 -16.49
N LEU A 129 7.13 -0.96 -17.67
CA LEU A 129 8.03 -0.69 -18.82
C LEU A 129 7.63 0.56 -19.60
N ASP A 130 6.44 1.10 -19.34
CA ASP A 130 5.96 2.36 -19.88
C ASP A 130 5.80 3.34 -18.70
N GLU A 131 6.52 4.47 -18.75
CA GLU A 131 6.34 5.56 -17.78
C GLU A 131 4.89 6.05 -17.85
N LYS A 132 4.17 5.97 -16.73
CA LYS A 132 2.88 6.65 -16.61
C LYS A 132 3.17 8.14 -16.76
N LYS A 133 2.68 8.77 -17.84
CA LYS A 133 2.58 10.23 -17.86
C LYS A 133 1.70 10.63 -16.67
N ASP A 134 2.30 11.24 -15.66
CA ASP A 134 1.76 11.60 -14.34
C ASP A 134 0.63 12.66 -14.36
N GLY A 135 -0.34 12.54 -15.28
CA GLY A 135 -1.52 13.42 -15.34
C GLY A 135 -2.75 12.86 -14.61
N HIS A 136 -2.91 11.53 -14.53
CA HIS A 136 -4.14 10.89 -14.03
C HIS A 136 -4.12 10.54 -12.54
N SER A 137 -2.97 10.63 -11.86
CA SER A 137 -2.86 10.23 -10.46
C SER A 137 -3.67 11.13 -9.53
N GLU A 138 -3.68 12.44 -9.76
CA GLU A 138 -4.45 13.37 -8.90
C GLU A 138 -5.96 13.31 -9.12
N GLU A 139 -6.40 13.11 -10.37
CA GLU A 139 -7.83 12.95 -10.66
C GLU A 139 -8.38 11.66 -10.03
N LEU A 140 -7.60 10.58 -10.02
CA LEU A 140 -7.96 9.32 -9.37
C LEU A 140 -8.00 9.46 -7.85
N LEU A 141 -6.99 10.12 -7.25
CA LEU A 141 -6.97 10.40 -5.80
C LEU A 141 -8.15 11.27 -5.38
N GLN A 142 -8.53 12.24 -6.22
CA GLN A 142 -9.69 13.10 -5.99
C GLN A 142 -11.00 12.31 -6.00
N ARG A 143 -11.21 11.43 -6.98
CA ARG A 143 -12.40 10.56 -7.01
C ARG A 143 -12.44 9.57 -5.85
N MET A 144 -11.29 9.04 -5.42
CA MET A 144 -11.22 8.17 -4.24
C MET A 144 -11.60 8.92 -2.96
N ARG A 145 -11.18 10.19 -2.80
CA ARG A 145 -11.61 11.04 -1.68
C ARG A 145 -13.12 11.27 -1.69
N GLU A 146 -13.71 11.51 -2.86
CA GLU A 146 -15.16 11.71 -3.02
C GLU A 146 -15.97 10.45 -2.67
N ILE A 147 -15.51 9.27 -3.11
CA ILE A 147 -16.15 7.99 -2.77
C ILE A 147 -16.10 7.72 -1.26
N VAL A 148 -14.93 7.95 -0.63
CA VAL A 148 -14.79 7.77 0.82
C VAL A 148 -15.70 8.73 1.58
N GLN A 149 -15.85 9.97 1.13
CA GLN A 149 -16.78 10.92 1.73
C GLN A 149 -18.24 10.49 1.58
N ALA A 150 -18.65 10.03 0.40
CA ALA A 150 -20.01 9.55 0.16
C ALA A 150 -20.37 8.33 1.02
N LEU A 151 -19.40 7.45 1.28
CA LEU A 151 -19.58 6.27 2.13
C LEU A 151 -19.61 6.59 3.64
N HIS A 152 -19.17 7.78 4.05
CA HIS A 152 -19.17 8.23 5.45
C HIS A 152 -20.25 9.28 5.74
N GLN A 153 -21.10 9.63 4.77
CA GLN A 153 -22.30 10.40 5.08
C GLN A 153 -23.30 9.47 5.78
N PRO A 154 -23.75 9.79 7.00
CA PRO A 154 -24.83 9.05 7.63
C PRO A 154 -26.11 9.27 6.79
N ASP A 155 -26.81 8.18 6.48
CA ASP A 155 -28.12 8.23 5.82
C ASP A 155 -29.10 9.08 6.66
N GLU A 156 -29.28 10.36 6.30
CA GLU A 156 -30.42 11.16 6.72
C GLU A 156 -31.67 10.73 5.92
N THR A 157 -32.02 9.44 5.98
CA THR A 157 -33.34 8.95 5.55
C THR A 157 -33.85 7.88 6.51
N SER A 158 -33.83 8.18 7.81
CA SER A 158 -34.75 7.57 8.78
C SER A 158 -35.89 8.54 9.04
N VAL A 159 -36.84 8.58 8.10
CA VAL A 159 -38.18 9.13 8.36
C VAL A 159 -38.79 8.29 9.48
N VAL A 160 -38.91 8.87 10.67
CA VAL A 160 -39.75 8.31 11.74
C VAL A 160 -41.09 9.02 11.67
N ASN A 161 -42.14 8.21 11.56
CA ASN A 161 -43.56 8.55 11.58
C ASN A 161 -43.95 9.57 12.64
#